data_AF-C5KQK0-F1
#
_entry.id   AF-C5KQK0-F1
#
_cell.length_a   1.000
_cell.length_b   1.000
_cell.length_c   1.000
_cell.angle_alpha   90.00
_cell.angle_beta   90.00
_cell.angle_gamma   90.00
#
_symmetry.space_group_name_H-M   'P 1'
#
loop_
_entity.id
_entity.type
_entity.pdbx_description
1 polymer ?
#
loop_
_entity_poly.entity_id
_entity_poly.type
_entity_poly.pdbx_seq_one_letter_code
_entity_poly.pdbx_strand_id
1 'polypeptide(L)'
;MEAHKHVESKHRKECIELFAELNELKNFVQLNSEGARKIVKKFDKFNGTSHCGEYMSTCQPLVSMQHEARTNLSAMISDVEKSYAEYYCSGDVSLALEELSRSLSELLVWDRGTIWHDLIKLER
;
A
#
# COMPACT_ATOMS: atom_id res chain seq x y z
N MET A 1 10.44 -32.30 15.47
CA MET A 1 11.29 -31.36 14.72
C MET A 1 10.64 -30.90 13.41
N GLU A 2 9.96 -31.78 12.67
CA GLU A 2 9.27 -31.42 11.40
C GLU A 2 8.07 -30.48 11.59
N ALA A 3 7.23 -30.69 12.61
CA ALA A 3 6.08 -29.81 12.89
C ALA A 3 6.50 -28.35 13.20
N HIS A 4 7.63 -28.16 13.88
CA HIS A 4 8.15 -26.81 14.19
C HIS A 4 8.57 -26.07 12.91
N LYS A 5 9.27 -26.75 11.99
CA LYS A 5 9.66 -26.17 10.69
C LYS A 5 8.46 -25.82 9.82
N HIS A 6 7.39 -26.63 9.85
CA HIS A 6 6.18 -26.35 9.09
C HIS A 6 5.44 -25.11 9.62
N VAL A 7 5.36 -24.98 10.94
CA VAL A 7 4.75 -23.81 11.60
C VAL A 7 5.56 -22.54 11.35
N GLU A 8 6.88 -22.62 11.41
CA GLU A 8 7.80 -21.51 11.11
C GLU A 8 7.68 -21.04 9.65
N SER A 9 7.57 -21.99 8.71
CA SER A 9 7.33 -21.69 7.30
C SER A 9 5.97 -21.02 7.04
N LYS A 10 4.94 -21.34 7.83
CA LYS A 10 3.61 -20.73 7.71
C LYS A 10 3.63 -19.28 8.18
N HIS A 11 4.14 -19.01 9.39
CA HIS A 11 4.19 -17.65 9.93
C HIS A 11 5.06 -16.72 9.08
N ARG A 12 6.15 -17.22 8.49
CA ARG A 12 6.98 -16.46 7.56
C ARG A 12 6.18 -16.00 6.34
N LYS A 13 5.34 -16.87 5.78
CA LYS A 13 4.46 -16.54 4.65
C LYS A 13 3.41 -15.50 5.03
N GLU A 14 2.79 -15.65 6.21
CA GLU A 14 1.81 -14.69 6.73
C GLU A 14 2.42 -13.29 6.93
N CYS A 15 3.67 -13.21 7.42
CA CYS A 15 4.37 -11.92 7.51
C CYS A 15 4.61 -11.28 6.13
N ILE A 16 4.97 -12.07 5.12
CA ILE A 16 5.17 -11.59 3.75
C ILE A 16 3.85 -11.09 3.15
N GLU A 17 2.76 -11.82 3.34
CA GLU A 17 1.41 -11.44 2.89
C GLU A 17 0.96 -10.13 3.57
N LEU A 18 1.10 -10.04 4.90
CA LEU A 18 0.78 -8.81 5.64
C LEU A 18 1.63 -7.62 5.18
N PHE A 19 2.93 -7.83 4.94
CA PHE A 19 3.81 -6.78 4.41
C PHE A 19 3.33 -6.28 3.05
N ALA A 20 2.90 -7.19 2.16
CA ALA A 20 2.35 -6.84 0.86
C ALA A 20 1.04 -6.05 0.98
N GLU A 21 0.07 -6.54 1.77
CA GLU A 21 -1.22 -5.88 2.00
C GLU A 21 -1.06 -4.47 2.58
N LEU A 22 -0.13 -4.28 3.54
CA LEU A 22 0.15 -2.97 4.12
C LEU A 22 0.73 -1.99 3.09
N ASN A 23 1.64 -2.46 2.22
CA ASN A 23 2.20 -1.64 1.15
C ASN A 23 1.16 -1.30 0.08
N GLU A 24 0.29 -2.25 -0.27
CA GLU A 24 -0.84 -2.01 -1.17
C GLU A 24 -1.81 -0.98 -0.60
N LEU A 25 -2.19 -1.10 0.67
CA LEU A 25 -3.08 -0.14 1.33
C LEU A 25 -2.45 1.26 1.40
N LYS A 26 -1.15 1.35 1.68
CA LYS A 26 -0.41 2.62 1.67
C LYS A 26 -0.42 3.25 0.27
N ASN A 27 -0.17 2.45 -0.77
CA ASN A 27 -0.22 2.90 -2.16
C ASN A 27 -1.65 3.32 -2.56
N PHE A 28 -2.66 2.58 -2.14
CA PHE A 28 -4.07 2.91 -2.37
C PHE A 28 -4.41 4.29 -1.81
N VAL A 29 -4.06 4.56 -0.55
CA VAL A 29 -4.33 5.85 0.09
C VAL A 29 -3.63 6.99 -0.67
N GLN A 30 -2.38 6.79 -1.08
CA GLN A 30 -1.62 7.79 -1.83
C GLN A 30 -2.24 8.05 -3.21
N LEU A 31 -2.45 7.00 -4.01
CA LEU A 31 -2.97 7.11 -5.37
C LEU A 31 -4.35 7.76 -5.40
N ASN A 32 -5.24 7.41 -4.47
CA ASN A 32 -6.56 8.03 -4.41
C ASN A 32 -6.50 9.52 -4.06
N SER A 33 -5.63 9.92 -3.13
CA SER A 33 -5.45 11.33 -2.78
C SER A 33 -4.95 12.17 -3.97
N GLU A 34 -4.03 11.62 -4.76
CA GLU A 34 -3.53 12.26 -5.97
C GLU A 34 -4.56 12.24 -7.11
N GLY A 35 -5.29 11.12 -7.27
CA GLY A 35 -6.32 10.91 -8.27
C GLY A 35 -7.46 11.92 -8.15
N ALA A 36 -7.96 12.12 -6.92
CA ALA A 36 -8.99 13.12 -6.63
C ALA A 36 -8.53 14.53 -7.02
N ARG A 37 -7.30 14.92 -6.68
CA ARG A 37 -6.75 16.22 -7.09
C ARG A 37 -6.63 16.32 -8.61
N LYS A 38 -6.16 15.27 -9.29
CA LYS A 38 -5.95 15.24 -10.74
C LYS A 38 -7.27 15.36 -11.49
N ILE A 39 -8.35 14.68 -11.07
CA ILE A 39 -9.64 14.76 -11.75
C ILE A 39 -10.29 16.14 -11.61
N VAL A 40 -10.17 16.78 -10.45
CA VAL A 40 -10.70 18.14 -10.24
C VAL A 40 -9.90 19.16 -11.05
N LYS A 41 -8.57 19.05 -11.10
CA LYS A 41 -7.74 19.88 -12.00
C LYS A 41 -8.09 19.68 -13.46
N LYS A 42 -8.42 18.45 -13.87
CA LYS A 42 -8.88 18.15 -15.23
C LYS A 42 -10.20 18.86 -15.51
N PHE A 43 -11.16 18.78 -14.59
CA PHE A 43 -12.43 19.51 -14.67
C PHE A 43 -12.21 21.01 -14.83
N ASP A 44 -11.37 21.61 -13.99
CA ASP A 44 -11.05 23.04 -14.04
C ASP A 44 -10.46 23.44 -15.40
N LYS A 45 -9.53 22.64 -15.94
CA LYS A 45 -8.92 22.88 -17.24
C LYS A 45 -9.93 22.86 -18.40
N PHE A 46 -10.90 21.95 -18.37
CA PHE A 46 -11.89 21.83 -19.45
C PHE A 46 -12.97 22.91 -19.41
N ASN A 47 -13.33 23.38 -18.21
CA ASN A 47 -14.41 24.35 -18.03
C ASN A 47 -13.91 25.80 -17.85
N GLY A 48 -12.59 26.02 -17.78
CA GLY A 48 -12.02 27.33 -17.51
C GLY A 48 -12.31 27.83 -16.08
N THR A 49 -12.47 26.92 -15.12
CA THR A 49 -12.78 27.22 -13.72
C THR A 49 -11.56 27.04 -12.81
N SER A 50 -11.70 27.34 -11.51
CA SER A 50 -10.64 27.17 -10.50
C SER A 50 -11.20 26.70 -9.15
N HIS A 51 -11.92 25.58 -9.15
CA HIS A 51 -12.56 25.02 -7.95
C HIS A 51 -11.66 24.05 -7.17
N CYS A 52 -10.53 23.61 -7.73
CA CYS A 52 -9.65 22.63 -7.07
C CYS A 52 -9.23 23.04 -5.65
N GLY A 53 -8.90 24.31 -5.43
CA GLY A 53 -8.52 24.78 -4.09
C GLY A 53 -9.64 24.64 -3.06
N GLU A 54 -10.84 25.12 -3.41
CA GLU A 54 -12.04 25.08 -2.58
C GLU A 54 -12.47 23.64 -2.29
N TYR A 55 -12.58 22.81 -3.33
CA TYR A 55 -12.96 21.40 -3.19
C TYR A 55 -11.98 20.63 -2.29
N MET A 56 -10.67 20.80 -2.49
CA MET A 56 -9.67 20.14 -1.65
C MET A 56 -9.71 20.63 -0.20
N SER A 57 -10.11 21.88 0.03
CA SER A 57 -10.33 22.41 1.38
C SER A 57 -11.57 21.79 2.05
N THR A 58 -12.66 21.57 1.32
CA THR A 58 -13.83 20.85 1.85
C THR A 58 -13.47 19.40 2.21
N CYS A 59 -12.63 18.77 1.39
CA CYS A 59 -12.13 17.41 1.65
C CYS A 59 -11.02 17.36 2.72
N GLN A 60 -10.60 18.49 3.31
CA GLN A 60 -9.46 18.54 4.22
C GLN A 60 -9.56 17.58 5.42
N PRO A 61 -10.71 17.35 6.06
CA PRO A 61 -10.83 16.33 7.10
C PRO A 61 -10.44 14.93 6.61
N LEU A 62 -10.89 14.55 5.41
CA LEU A 62 -10.53 13.28 4.78
C LEU A 62 -9.04 13.23 4.42
N VAL A 63 -8.47 14.34 3.93
CA VAL A 63 -7.04 14.43 3.60
C VAL A 63 -6.17 14.30 4.85
N SER A 64 -6.59 14.86 5.98
CA SER A 64 -5.91 14.70 7.28
C SER A 64 -5.96 13.25 7.76
N MET A 65 -7.12 12.60 7.67
CA MET A 65 -7.25 11.16 7.97
C MET A 65 -6.36 10.30 7.06
N GLN A 66 -6.26 10.65 5.77
CA GLN A 66 -5.35 9.97 4.84
C GLN A 66 -3.88 10.17 5.21
N HIS A 67 -3.50 11.35 5.70
CA HIS A 67 -2.15 11.60 6.19
C HIS A 67 -1.84 10.74 7.42
N GLU A 68 -2.73 10.75 8.41
CA GLU A 68 -2.62 9.90 9.60
C GLU A 68 -2.54 8.42 9.22
N ALA A 69 -3.40 7.95 8.32
CA ALA A 69 -3.37 6.59 7.81
C ALA A 69 -2.01 6.26 7.17
N ARG A 70 -1.42 7.14 6.34
CA ARG A 70 -0.09 6.89 5.74
C ARG A 70 1.01 6.80 6.80
N THR A 71 0.96 7.63 7.83
CA THR A 71 1.92 7.59 8.94
C THR A 71 1.79 6.28 9.69
N ASN A 72 0.56 5.89 10.06
CA ASN A 72 0.29 4.65 10.79
C ASN A 72 0.69 3.42 9.97
N LEU A 73 0.35 3.38 8.67
CA LEU A 73 0.75 2.30 7.78
C LEU A 73 2.28 2.20 7.66
N SER A 74 2.98 3.33 7.60
CA SER A 74 4.45 3.32 7.54
C SER A 74 5.08 2.80 8.84
N ALA A 75 4.47 3.10 9.99
CA ALA A 75 4.90 2.53 11.28
C ALA A 75 4.65 1.01 11.32
N MET A 76 3.46 0.56 10.92
CA MET A 76 3.12 -0.87 10.87
C MET A 76 4.05 -1.65 9.92
N ILE A 77 4.37 -1.10 8.75
CA ILE A 77 5.35 -1.69 7.82
C ILE A 77 6.72 -1.85 8.49
N SER A 78 7.19 -0.80 9.18
CA SER A 78 8.47 -0.85 9.89
C SER A 78 8.46 -1.89 11.03
N ASP A 79 7.35 -2.06 11.72
CA ASP A 79 7.23 -3.05 12.79
C ASP A 79 7.22 -4.48 12.24
N VAL A 80 6.60 -4.70 11.08
CA VAL A 80 6.68 -5.98 10.35
C VAL A 80 8.11 -6.26 9.90
N GLU A 81 8.82 -5.28 9.34
CA GLU A 81 10.24 -5.43 8.93
C GLU A 81 11.13 -5.83 10.11
N LYS A 82 11.00 -5.15 11.26
CA LYS A 82 11.77 -5.45 12.47
C LYS A 82 11.44 -6.84 13.00
N SER A 83 10.15 -7.16 13.11
CA SER A 83 9.71 -8.48 13.59
C SER A 83 10.23 -9.58 12.66
N TYR A 84 10.12 -9.39 11.34
CA TYR A 84 10.63 -10.35 10.37
C TYR A 84 12.15 -10.54 10.49
N ALA A 85 12.90 -9.44 10.68
CA ALA A 85 14.34 -9.49 10.89
C ALA A 85 14.71 -10.28 12.16
N GLU A 86 14.03 -10.01 13.27
CA GLU A 86 14.25 -10.68 14.57
C GLU A 86 13.99 -12.19 14.48
N TYR A 87 12.88 -12.61 13.86
CA TYR A 87 12.48 -14.02 13.83
C TYR A 87 13.14 -14.83 12.70
N TYR A 88 13.41 -14.24 11.53
CA TYR A 88 13.83 -14.99 10.34
C TYR A 88 15.20 -14.60 9.78
N CYS A 89 15.75 -13.45 10.17
CA CYS A 89 17.04 -12.95 9.66
C CYS A 89 18.09 -12.75 10.76
N SER A 90 17.89 -13.35 11.95
CA SER A 90 18.81 -13.21 13.09
C SER A 90 19.10 -11.74 13.49
N GLY A 91 18.12 -10.85 13.29
CA GLY A 91 18.23 -9.41 13.54
C GLY A 91 18.78 -8.59 12.37
N ASP A 92 19.12 -9.20 11.23
CA ASP A 92 19.58 -8.46 10.05
C ASP A 92 18.40 -7.83 9.29
N VAL A 93 18.18 -6.54 9.53
CA VAL A 93 17.13 -5.74 8.88
C VAL A 93 17.38 -5.57 7.38
N SER A 94 18.63 -5.55 6.93
CA SER A 94 18.95 -5.39 5.50
C SER A 94 18.56 -6.63 4.72
N LEU A 95 18.87 -7.81 5.28
CA LEU A 95 18.45 -9.09 4.71
C LEU A 95 16.92 -9.23 4.71
N ALA A 96 16.26 -8.85 5.81
CA ALA A 96 14.79 -8.86 5.91
C ALA A 96 14.15 -7.99 4.82
N LEU A 97 14.65 -6.76 4.64
CA LEU A 97 14.14 -5.84 3.64
C LEU A 97 14.35 -6.39 2.21
N GLU A 98 15.49 -7.01 1.94
CA GLU A 98 15.77 -7.63 0.64
C GLU A 98 14.79 -8.76 0.35
N GLU A 99 14.55 -9.65 1.31
CA GLU A 99 13.58 -10.75 1.16
C GLU A 99 12.15 -10.26 0.99
N LEU A 100 11.69 -9.35 1.86
CA LEU A 100 10.34 -8.79 1.80
C LEU A 100 10.09 -8.03 0.48
N SER A 101 11.08 -7.24 0.02
CA SER A 101 10.99 -6.49 -1.24
C SER A 101 10.98 -7.40 -2.47
N ARG A 102 11.76 -8.49 -2.44
CA ARG A 102 11.74 -9.52 -3.49
C ARG A 102 10.36 -10.16 -3.57
N SER A 103 9.81 -10.59 -2.45
CA SER A 103 8.47 -11.18 -2.39
C SER A 103 7.38 -10.21 -2.84
N LEU A 104 7.47 -8.94 -2.47
CA LEU A 104 6.56 -7.90 -2.95
C LEU A 104 6.60 -7.75 -4.47
N SER A 105 7.80 -7.74 -5.06
CA SER A 105 7.98 -7.63 -6.50
C SER A 105 7.38 -8.82 -7.25
N GLU A 106 7.53 -10.03 -6.71
CA GLU A 106 6.93 -11.25 -7.26
C GLU A 106 5.39 -11.18 -7.21
N LEU A 107 4.81 -10.76 -6.08
CA LEU A 107 3.37 -10.61 -5.92
C LEU A 107 2.76 -9.55 -6.86
N LEU A 108 3.41 -8.37 -6.96
CA LEU A 108 2.97 -7.29 -7.85
C LEU A 108 3.11 -7.63 -9.34
N VAL A 109 4.06 -8.48 -9.72
CA VAL A 109 4.20 -8.95 -11.12
C VAL A 109 3.00 -9.81 -11.53
N TRP A 110 2.40 -10.54 -10.60
CA TRP A 110 1.20 -11.34 -10.83
C TRP A 110 -0.08 -10.51 -10.94
N ASP A 111 -0.20 -9.41 -10.19
CA ASP A 111 -1.43 -8.61 -10.12
C ASP A 111 -1.47 -7.40 -11.06
N ARG A 112 -0.84 -7.48 -12.23
CA ARG A 112 -0.84 -6.38 -13.22
C ARG A 112 -2.17 -6.18 -13.96
N GLY A 113 -3.28 -6.18 -13.24
CA GLY A 113 -4.51 -5.49 -13.62
C GLY A 113 -4.43 -4.01 -13.26
N THR A 114 -5.12 -3.13 -13.98
CA THR A 114 -5.40 -1.80 -13.43
C THR A 114 -6.81 -1.84 -12.87
N ILE A 115 -7.03 -1.27 -11.68
CA ILE A 115 -8.37 -1.18 -11.07
C ILE A 115 -9.38 -0.62 -12.08
N TRP A 116 -8.98 0.33 -12.93
CA TRP A 116 -9.83 0.86 -14.01
C TRP A 116 -10.27 -0.19 -15.02
N HIS A 117 -9.38 -1.08 -15.44
CA HIS A 117 -9.71 -2.18 -16.33
C HIS A 117 -10.69 -3.17 -15.67
N ASP A 118 -10.54 -3.42 -14.37
CA ASP A 118 -11.46 -4.30 -13.64
C ASP A 118 -12.81 -3.63 -13.36
N LEU A 119 -12.83 -2.32 -13.10
CA LEU A 119 -14.05 -1.52 -13.00
C LEU A 119 -14.82 -1.49 -14.33
N ILE A 120 -14.13 -1.37 -15.47
CA ILE A 120 -14.78 -1.44 -16.80
C ILE A 120 -15.39 -2.82 -17.07
N LYS A 121 -14.76 -3.90 -16.59
CA LYS A 121 -15.32 -5.25 -16.73
C LYS A 121 -16.61 -5.44 -15.91
N LEU A 122 -16.74 -4.76 -14.78
CA LEU A 122 -17.98 -4.78 -13.98
C LEU A 122 -19.13 -4.03 -14.66
N GLU A 123 -18.83 -3.08 -15.55
CA GLU A 123 -19.82 -2.32 -16.30
C GLU A 123 -20.37 -3.05 -17.55
N ARG A 124 -19.84 -4.22 -17.93
CA ARG A 124 -20.26 -5.01 -19.11
C ARG A 124 -20.83 -6.38 -18.74
#